data_AF-A0A924XIF2-F1
#
_entry.id   AF-A0A924XIF2-F1
#
_cell.length_a   1.000
_cell.length_b   1.000
_cell.length_c   1.000
_cell.angle_alpha   90.00
_cell.angle_beta   90.00
_cell.angle_gamma   90.00
#
_symmetry.space_group_name_H-M   'P 1'
#
loop_
_entity.id
_entity.type
_entity.pdbx_description
1 polymer ?
#
loop_
_entity_poly.entity_id
_entity_poly.type
_entity_poly.pdbx_seq_one_letter_code
_entity_poly.pdbx_strand_id
1 'polypeptide(L)'
;MGSPLLTCDAVLAETAYHLRSSALVLEMIETDLIRSAFECMKHVARLRELALQFEDRRPDLADLCIIRMSELNPRHSILTVDRADFTVYRRNKREPLPLLLPP
;
A
#
# COMPACT_ATOMS: atom_id res chain seq x y z
N MET A 1 -7.15 -7.77 21.23
CA MET A 1 -6.10 -7.66 20.20
C MET A 1 -6.70 -6.83 19.07
N GLY A 2 -6.00 -5.78 18.62
CA GLY A 2 -6.50 -4.92 17.54
C GLY A 2 -6.53 -5.66 16.21
N SER A 3 -7.29 -5.16 15.23
CA SER A 3 -7.27 -5.71 13.86
C SER A 3 -5.89 -5.47 13.21
N PRO A 4 -5.38 -6.40 12.39
CA PRO A 4 -4.09 -6.24 11.72
C PRO A 4 -4.12 -5.09 10.72
N LEU A 5 -2.95 -4.49 10.45
CA LEU A 5 -2.78 -3.60 9.31
C LEU A 5 -2.78 -4.43 8.01
N LEU A 6 -3.66 -4.06 7.08
CA LEU A 6 -3.76 -4.73 5.79
C LEU A 6 -2.75 -4.15 4.81
N THR A 7 -2.02 -5.01 4.13
CA THR A 7 -1.00 -4.63 3.13
C THR A 7 -0.97 -5.61 1.95
N CYS A 8 0.06 -5.53 1.11
CA CYS A 8 0.32 -6.43 -0.02
C CYS A 8 1.75 -6.97 0.00
N ASP A 9 2.00 -8.04 -0.77
CA ASP A 9 3.32 -8.69 -0.82
C ASP A 9 4.44 -7.76 -1.32
N ALA A 10 4.12 -6.78 -2.18
CA ALA A 10 5.09 -5.79 -2.65
C ALA A 10 5.61 -4.92 -1.51
N VAL A 11 4.72 -4.43 -0.63
CA VAL A 11 5.10 -3.67 0.57
C VAL A 11 5.86 -4.56 1.54
N LEU A 12 5.50 -5.84 1.70
CA LEU A 12 6.25 -6.76 2.54
C LEU A 12 7.70 -6.94 2.04
N ALA A 13 7.88 -7.08 0.73
CA ALA A 13 9.21 -7.18 0.12
C ALA A 13 10.04 -5.90 0.31
N GLU A 14 9.43 -4.73 0.08
CA GLU A 14 10.05 -3.42 0.28
C GLU A 14 10.43 -3.19 1.76
N THR A 15 9.53 -3.56 2.68
CA THR A 15 9.76 -3.49 4.13
C THR A 15 10.94 -4.36 4.54
N ALA A 16 11.00 -5.61 4.04
CA ALA A 16 12.13 -6.50 4.32
C ALA A 16 13.45 -5.95 3.78
N TYR A 17 13.41 -5.33 2.59
CA TYR A 17 14.57 -4.67 1.99
C TYR A 17 15.07 -3.49 2.85
N HIS A 18 14.17 -2.60 3.27
CA HIS A 18 14.53 -1.43 4.09
C HIS A 18 14.98 -1.80 5.50
N LEU A 19 14.30 -2.75 6.15
CA LEU A 19 14.70 -3.27 7.46
C LEU A 19 15.95 -4.17 7.39
N ARG A 20 16.35 -4.59 6.19
CA ARG A 20 17.40 -5.59 5.96
C ARG A 20 17.17 -6.88 6.75
N SER A 21 15.91 -7.26 6.93
CA SER A 21 15.53 -8.42 7.73
C SER A 21 14.16 -8.94 7.32
N SER A 22 14.14 -10.08 6.63
CA SER A 22 12.90 -10.82 6.39
C SER A 22 12.35 -11.43 7.67
N ALA A 23 13.21 -11.77 8.64
CA ALA A 23 12.78 -12.35 9.92
C ALA A 23 11.85 -11.40 10.69
N LEU A 24 12.16 -10.10 10.73
CA LEU A 24 11.31 -9.10 11.38
C LEU A 24 9.95 -8.98 10.68
N VAL A 25 9.92 -8.98 9.34
CA VAL A 25 8.66 -8.91 8.59
C VAL A 25 7.80 -10.16 8.82
N LEU A 26 8.42 -11.34 8.86
CA LEU A 26 7.73 -12.59 9.17
C LEU A 26 7.19 -12.61 10.60
N GLU A 27 7.95 -12.11 11.58
CA GLU A 27 7.48 -11.95 12.96
C GLU A 27 6.26 -11.03 13.05
N MET A 28 6.23 -9.92 12.30
CA MET A 28 5.06 -9.03 12.22
C MET A 28 3.82 -9.74 11.65
N ILE A 29 4.01 -10.70 10.74
CA ILE A 29 2.92 -11.53 10.19
C ILE A 29 2.48 -12.58 11.21
N GLU A 30 3.42 -13.29 11.83
CA GLU A 30 3.14 -14.32 12.85
C GLU A 30 2.41 -13.76 14.07
N THR A 31 2.72 -12.51 14.44
CA THR A 31 2.07 -11.80 15.55
C THR A 31 0.75 -11.11 15.17
N ASP A 32 0.28 -11.27 13.93
CA ASP A 32 -0.90 -10.61 13.36
C ASP A 32 -0.87 -9.07 13.47
N LEU A 33 0.34 -8.48 13.46
CA LEU A 33 0.51 -7.02 13.37
C LEU A 33 0.17 -6.53 11.96
N ILE A 34 0.61 -7.28 10.94
CA ILE A 34 0.36 -7.00 9.52
C ILE A 34 -0.16 -8.24 8.80
N ARG A 35 -0.99 -8.05 7.78
CA ARG A 35 -1.53 -9.13 6.94
C ARG A 35 -1.52 -8.75 5.47
N SER A 36 -0.94 -9.60 4.63
CA SER A 36 -1.12 -9.49 3.18
C SER A 36 -2.57 -9.84 2.83
N ALA A 37 -3.29 -8.86 2.27
CA ALA A 37 -4.71 -8.96 1.96
C ALA A 37 -5.02 -8.45 0.54
N PHE A 38 -4.04 -8.54 -0.36
CA PHE A 38 -4.14 -8.05 -1.72
C PHE A 38 -3.50 -9.00 -2.72
N GLU A 39 -4.26 -9.42 -3.72
CA GLU A 39 -3.81 -10.34 -4.76
C GLU A 39 -3.61 -9.57 -6.08
N CYS A 40 -2.36 -9.17 -6.34
CA CYS A 40 -1.99 -8.29 -7.45
C CYS A 40 -2.53 -8.78 -8.81
N MET A 41 -2.45 -10.09 -9.05
CA MET A 41 -2.87 -10.70 -10.31
C MET A 41 -4.37 -10.52 -10.62
N LYS A 42 -5.23 -10.31 -9.61
CA LYS A 42 -6.66 -10.02 -9.80
C LYS A 42 -6.93 -8.57 -10.23
N HIS A 43 -5.92 -7.71 -10.22
CA HIS A 43 -6.08 -6.27 -10.40
C HIS A 43 -5.17 -5.65 -11.47
N VAL A 44 -4.48 -6.47 -12.27
CA VAL A 44 -3.49 -6.02 -13.28
C VAL A 44 -4.01 -4.90 -14.18
N ALA A 45 -5.24 -5.01 -14.68
CA ALA A 45 -5.80 -3.97 -15.55
C ALA A 45 -5.89 -2.61 -14.85
N ARG A 46 -6.41 -2.58 -13.61
CA ARG A 46 -6.52 -1.35 -12.83
C ARG A 46 -5.15 -0.83 -12.38
N LEU A 47 -4.23 -1.71 -12.01
CA LEU A 47 -2.86 -1.33 -11.65
C LEU A 47 -2.13 -0.70 -12.84
N ARG A 48 -2.32 -1.23 -14.05
CA ARG A 48 -1.78 -0.63 -15.29
C ARG A 48 -2.35 0.76 -15.55
N GLU A 49 -3.65 0.96 -15.36
CA GLU A 49 -4.26 2.29 -15.48
C GLU A 49 -3.66 3.29 -14.49
N LEU A 50 -3.48 2.88 -13.23
CA LEU A 50 -2.86 3.71 -12.20
C LEU A 50 -1.40 4.04 -12.53
N ALA A 51 -0.64 3.06 -13.05
CA ALA A 51 0.75 3.28 -13.48
C ALA A 51 0.84 4.35 -14.58
N LEU A 52 -0.04 4.30 -15.57
CA LEU A 52 -0.12 5.31 -16.63
C LEU A 52 -0.61 6.66 -16.09
N GLN A 53 -1.60 6.65 -15.20
CA GLN A 53 -2.15 7.88 -14.61
C GLN A 53 -1.10 8.67 -13.82
N PHE A 54 -0.19 7.98 -13.14
CA PHE A 54 0.81 8.58 -12.26
C PHE A 54 2.23 8.43 -12.81
N GLU A 55 2.42 8.23 -14.12
CA GLU A 55 3.72 7.98 -14.75
C GLU A 55 4.77 9.05 -14.41
N ASP A 56 4.36 10.32 -14.33
CA ASP A 56 5.22 11.45 -13.96
C ASP A 56 5.82 11.35 -12.55
N ARG A 57 5.18 10.58 -11.66
CA ARG A 57 5.65 10.32 -10.29
C ARG A 57 6.49 9.05 -10.19
N ARG A 58 6.48 8.20 -11.21
CA ARG A 58 7.18 6.91 -11.24
C ARG A 58 6.86 6.03 -10.03
N PRO A 59 5.56 5.78 -9.75
CA PRO A 59 5.16 4.91 -8.64
C PRO A 59 5.79 3.53 -8.81
N ASP A 60 6.20 2.93 -7.71
CA ASP A 60 6.55 1.52 -7.72
C ASP A 60 5.28 0.64 -7.66
N LEU A 61 5.47 -0.68 -7.64
CA LEU A 61 4.31 -1.58 -7.57
C LEU A 61 3.61 -1.52 -6.20
N ALA A 62 4.33 -1.22 -5.12
CA ALA A 62 3.78 -1.14 -3.77
C ALA A 62 2.79 0.04 -3.67
N ASP A 63 3.17 1.22 -4.17
CA ASP A 63 2.31 2.40 -4.27
C ASP A 63 0.99 2.08 -4.98
N LEU A 64 1.08 1.49 -6.17
CA LEU A 64 -0.08 1.15 -6.99
C LEU A 64 -1.00 0.15 -6.28
N CYS A 65 -0.42 -0.82 -5.59
CA CYS A 65 -1.17 -1.77 -4.78
C CYS A 65 -1.91 -1.07 -3.64
N ILE A 66 -1.27 -0.15 -2.91
CA ILE A 66 -1.92 0.58 -1.81
C ILE A 66 -3.05 1.48 -2.33
N ILE A 67 -2.86 2.18 -3.46
CA ILE A 67 -3.93 2.95 -4.10
C ILE A 67 -5.11 2.02 -4.42
N ARG A 68 -4.85 0.86 -5.03
CA ARG A 68 -5.92 -0.09 -5.36
C ARG A 68 -6.60 -0.67 -4.13
N MET A 69 -5.86 -0.98 -3.08
CA MET A 69 -6.43 -1.43 -1.80
C MET A 69 -7.35 -0.36 -1.19
N SER A 70 -6.97 0.91 -1.29
CA SER A 70 -7.80 2.03 -0.84
C SER A 70 -9.08 2.21 -1.66
N GLU A 71 -9.04 1.94 -2.97
CA GLU A 71 -10.26 1.89 -3.82
C GLU A 71 -11.21 0.77 -3.38
N LEU A 72 -10.67 -0.42 -3.08
CA LEU A 72 -11.46 -1.58 -2.66
C LEU A 72 -12.03 -1.44 -1.24
N ASN A 73 -11.40 -0.62 -0.40
CA ASN A 73 -11.72 -0.47 1.01
C ASN A 73 -12.03 1.00 1.35
N PRO A 74 -13.15 1.57 0.88
CA PRO A 74 -13.40 3.02 0.92
C PRO A 74 -13.44 3.62 2.33
N ARG A 75 -13.72 2.80 3.36
CA ARG A 75 -13.78 3.22 4.77
C ARG A 75 -12.43 3.13 5.51
N HIS A 76 -11.41 2.53 4.92
CA HIS A 76 -10.10 2.39 5.56
C HIS A 76 -9.21 3.58 5.24
N SER A 77 -8.35 3.92 6.19
CA SER A 77 -7.28 4.90 6.00
C SER A 77 -5.95 4.21 5.67
N ILE A 78 -5.08 4.91 4.96
CA ILE A 78 -3.70 4.49 4.67
C ILE A 78 -2.78 5.09 5.71
N LEU A 79 -2.02 4.24 6.40
CA LEU A 79 -0.90 4.66 7.24
C LEU A 79 0.36 4.74 6.38
N THR A 80 1.00 5.90 6.29
CA THR A 80 2.24 6.06 5.53
C THR A 80 3.11 7.16 6.12
N VAL A 81 4.42 7.04 5.93
CA VAL A 81 5.41 8.10 6.24
C VAL A 81 5.80 8.89 5.00
N ASP A 82 5.51 8.37 3.80
CA ASP A 82 5.76 9.07 2.55
C ASP A 82 4.64 10.07 2.26
N ARG A 83 4.79 11.25 2.87
CA ARG A 83 3.86 12.36 2.68
C ARG A 83 3.91 12.91 1.25
N ALA A 84 5.07 12.89 0.58
CA ALA A 84 5.24 13.60 -0.67
C ALA A 84 4.41 12.95 -1.79
N ASP A 85 4.48 11.63 -1.90
CA ASP A 85 3.81 10.93 -2.99
C ASP A 85 2.34 10.65 -2.67
N PHE A 86 2.04 10.18 -1.45
CA PHE A 86 0.67 9.82 -1.07
C PHE A 86 -0.30 11.00 -0.97
N THR A 87 0.19 12.23 -0.77
CA THR A 87 -0.68 13.42 -0.81
C THR A 87 -1.04 13.83 -2.24
N VAL A 88 -0.31 13.37 -3.26
CA VAL A 88 -0.58 13.59 -4.68
C VAL A 88 -1.47 12.51 -5.26
N TYR A 89 -1.27 11.25 -4.86
CA TYR A 89 -2.07 10.13 -5.35
C TYR A 89 -3.57 10.30 -5.06
N ARG A 90 -4.39 9.71 -5.93
CA ARG A 90 -5.86 9.77 -5.88
C ARG A 90 -6.43 8.38 -6.12
N ARG A 91 -7.48 8.03 -5.38
CA ARG A 91 -8.32 6.87 -5.64
C ARG A 91 -9.56 7.27 -6.44
N ASN A 92 -10.19 6.34 -7.14
CA ASN A 92 -11.45 6.59 -7.87
C ASN A 92 -11.37 7.84 -8.77
N LYS A 93 -10.24 7.97 -9.48
CA LYS A 93 -9.84 9.09 -10.36
C LYS A 93 -9.46 10.39 -9.63
N ARG A 94 -10.31 10.93 -8.76
CA ARG A 94 -10.12 12.30 -8.20
C ARG A 94 -10.17 12.37 -6.68
N GLU A 95 -10.53 11.30 -5.99
CA GLU A 95 -10.68 11.33 -4.55
C GLU A 95 -9.30 11.29 -3.87
N PRO A 96 -9.01 12.20 -2.92
CA PRO A 96 -7.79 12.11 -2.12
C PRO A 96 -7.76 10.79 -1.33
N LEU A 97 -6.56 10.27 -1.13
CA LEU A 97 -6.37 9.12 -0.25
C LEU A 97 -6.66 9.53 1.20
N PRO A 98 -7.41 8.71 1.98
CA PRO A 98 -7.61 8.95 3.40
C PRO A 98 -6.32 8.61 4.17
N LEU A 99 -5.46 9.59 4.41
CA LEU A 99 -4.13 9.35 5.02
C LEU A 99 -4.15 9.50 6.54
N LEU A 100 -3.42 8.61 7.22
CA LEU A 100 -2.92 8.77 8.58
C LEU A 100 -1.40 8.93 8.49
N LEU A 101 -0.91 10.11 8.88
CA LEU A 101 0.50 10.49 8.74
C LEU A 101 1.09 10.65 10.14
N PRO A 102 1.98 9.75 10.56
CA PRO A 102 2.76 9.92 11.79
C PRO A 102 3.61 11.20 11.76
N PRO A 103 3.97 11.76 12.93
CA PRO A 103 4.85 12.92 13.04
C PRO A 103 6.27 12.64 12.55
#